data_AF-A0A1B0BIH5-F1
#
_entry.id   AF-A0A1B0BIH5-F1
#
_cell.length_a   1.000
_cell.length_b   1.000
_cell.length_c   1.000
_cell.angle_alpha   90.00
_cell.angle_beta   90.00
_cell.angle_gamma   90.00
#
_symmetry.space_group_name_H-M   'P 1'
#
loop_
_entity.id
_entity.type
_entity.pdbx_description
1 polymer ?
#
loop_
_entity_poly.entity_id
_entity_poly.type
_entity_poly.pdbx_seq_one_letter_code
_entity_poly.pdbx_strand_id
1 'polypeptide(L)'
;MKLTLVIAVMALCLFLTCVTANADNYDKSQEFEDPSVKGFVGSVVWFFKMILQTLRGVNCTIKGAIMVIESSETMIADIQDCRVASSKEVEAVIDSAEEVIRIANNILHIGENVCNIPDGAEETDPDQVPPLMCTKLLLKEVIALNNQIGLTIKLVGMVPVDAGECVTTALYTYRNEIAGFPTFVKECSNRRQEN
;
A
#
# COMPACT_ATOMS: atom_id res chain seq x y z
N MET A 1 -13.42 -66.81 -20.35
CA MET A 1 -12.99 -66.18 -21.62
C MET A 1 -13.63 -64.81 -21.75
N LYS A 2 -12.85 -63.75 -21.55
CA LYS A 2 -12.92 -62.46 -22.25
C LYS A 2 -11.58 -61.77 -22.01
N LEU A 3 -10.91 -61.51 -23.12
CA LEU A 3 -9.50 -61.18 -23.31
C LEU A 3 -9.49 -59.88 -24.11
N THR A 4 -8.87 -58.82 -23.56
CA THR A 4 -8.33 -57.61 -24.22
C THR A 4 -8.01 -56.62 -23.08
N LEU A 5 -6.76 -56.34 -22.66
CA LEU A 5 -5.58 -55.86 -23.41
C LEU A 5 -6.00 -54.60 -24.21
N VAL A 6 -5.55 -53.38 -23.91
CA VAL A 6 -4.29 -52.80 -24.41
C VAL A 6 -4.22 -51.29 -24.09
N ILE A 7 -3.06 -50.88 -23.54
CA ILE A 7 -2.29 -49.62 -23.71
C ILE A 7 -2.67 -48.34 -22.95
N ALA A 8 -1.74 -47.99 -22.07
CA ALA A 8 -1.43 -46.66 -21.56
C ALA A 8 -0.97 -45.71 -22.69
N VAL A 9 -1.54 -44.51 -22.74
CA VAL A 9 -0.97 -43.38 -23.48
C VAL A 9 -0.46 -42.36 -22.46
N MET A 10 0.75 -42.62 -21.97
CA MET A 10 1.65 -41.55 -21.53
C MET A 10 2.51 -41.19 -22.74
N ALA A 11 2.21 -40.06 -23.38
CA ALA A 11 3.15 -39.39 -24.26
C ALA A 11 2.76 -37.91 -24.44
N LEU A 12 3.68 -37.04 -24.01
CA LEU A 12 4.01 -35.76 -24.63
C LEU A 12 2.87 -34.75 -24.84
N CYS A 13 2.65 -33.92 -23.83
CA CYS A 13 2.40 -32.50 -24.03
C CYS A 13 3.55 -31.71 -23.38
N LEU A 14 4.74 -31.80 -23.98
CA LEU A 14 5.77 -30.77 -23.79
C LEU A 14 5.79 -29.91 -25.06
N PHE A 15 5.83 -28.61 -24.82
CA PHE A 15 6.03 -27.51 -25.78
C PHE A 15 4.80 -27.07 -26.59
N LEU A 16 3.93 -26.28 -25.93
CA LEU A 16 3.46 -25.00 -26.49
C LEU A 16 2.93 -24.11 -25.35
N THR A 17 3.58 -22.96 -25.23
CA THR A 17 3.30 -21.78 -24.41
C THR A 17 1.88 -21.63 -23.86
N CYS A 18 1.77 -21.67 -22.52
CA CYS A 18 0.82 -20.83 -21.78
C CYS A 18 1.61 -20.14 -20.67
N VAL A 19 1.80 -18.83 -20.83
CA VAL A 19 2.07 -17.92 -19.72
C VAL A 19 0.89 -18.05 -18.77
N THR A 20 1.09 -18.73 -17.65
CA THR A 20 0.19 -18.64 -16.50
C THR A 20 0.95 -17.91 -15.41
N ALA A 21 0.81 -16.58 -15.40
CA ALA A 21 0.83 -15.84 -14.16
C ALA A 21 -0.36 -16.33 -13.32
N ASN A 22 -0.08 -17.03 -12.23
CA ASN A 22 -0.94 -17.20 -11.07
C ASN A 22 -0.01 -17.69 -9.95
N ALA A 23 0.29 -16.81 -9.00
CA ALA A 23 -0.51 -16.67 -7.79
C ALA A 23 -0.28 -17.86 -6.88
N ASP A 24 0.92 -17.94 -6.29
CA ASP A 24 1.25 -18.74 -5.11
C ASP A 24 2.50 -18.16 -4.44
N ASN A 25 2.38 -16.94 -3.90
CA ASN A 25 3.26 -16.48 -2.82
C ASN A 25 2.45 -15.55 -1.91
N TYR A 26 1.43 -16.13 -1.29
CA TYR A 26 0.61 -15.49 -0.27
C TYR A 26 0.71 -16.29 1.02
N ASP A 27 1.92 -16.37 1.59
CA ASP A 27 2.10 -16.71 3.00
C ASP A 27 3.47 -16.28 3.51
N LYS A 28 3.64 -14.96 3.72
CA LYS A 28 4.58 -14.46 4.73
C LYS A 28 4.33 -13.02 5.15
N SER A 29 3.09 -12.70 5.51
CA SER A 29 2.84 -11.61 6.45
C SER A 29 2.87 -12.19 7.86
N GLN A 30 4.02 -12.76 8.27
CA GLN A 30 4.24 -13.05 9.68
C GLN A 30 4.33 -11.71 10.39
N GLU A 31 3.19 -11.33 10.95
CA GLU A 31 2.97 -10.58 12.17
C GLU A 31 4.24 -10.38 13.00
N PHE A 32 4.99 -9.32 12.69
CA PHE A 32 5.95 -8.73 13.62
C PHE A 32 5.15 -7.85 14.59
N GLU A 33 4.42 -8.50 15.50
CA GLU A 33 3.82 -7.82 16.65
C GLU A 33 4.93 -7.57 17.68
N ASP A 34 5.52 -6.37 17.64
CA ASP A 34 6.21 -5.81 18.79
C ASP A 34 5.16 -5.55 19.91
N PRO A 35 5.28 -6.13 21.10
CA PRO A 35 4.29 -6.02 22.17
C PRO A 35 4.08 -4.57 22.67
N SER A 36 4.98 -3.63 22.37
CA SER A 36 4.79 -2.20 22.68
C SER A 36 3.88 -1.46 21.68
N VAL A 37 3.62 -2.05 20.52
CA VAL A 37 2.89 -1.45 19.38
C VAL A 37 1.40 -1.82 19.39
N LYS A 38 1.00 -2.81 20.20
CA LYS A 38 -0.37 -3.36 20.27
C LYS A 38 -1.45 -2.34 20.66
N GLY A 39 -1.10 -1.34 21.47
CA GLY A 39 -2.00 -0.23 21.85
C GLY A 39 -2.16 0.85 20.75
N PHE A 40 -1.13 1.05 19.92
CA PHE A 40 -1.13 2.05 18.85
C PHE A 40 -1.85 1.53 17.59
N VAL A 41 -1.65 0.25 17.25
CA VAL A 41 -2.28 -0.39 16.08
C VAL A 41 -3.80 -0.50 16.24
N GLY A 42 -4.30 -0.79 17.44
CA GLY A 42 -5.75 -0.84 17.69
C GLY A 42 -6.47 0.48 17.39
N SER A 43 -5.83 1.60 17.72
CA SER A 43 -6.38 2.95 17.48
C SER A 43 -6.46 3.29 15.98
N VAL A 44 -5.41 2.99 15.22
CA VAL A 44 -5.35 3.26 13.78
C VAL A 44 -6.29 2.37 12.99
N VAL A 45 -6.38 1.08 13.33
CA VAL A 45 -7.32 0.14 12.70
C VAL A 45 -8.76 0.59 12.92
N TRP A 46 -9.10 1.00 14.15
CA TRP A 46 -10.45 1.49 14.46
C TRP A 46 -10.77 2.79 13.71
N PHE A 47 -9.81 3.72 13.65
CA PHE A 47 -9.92 4.96 12.88
C PHE A 47 -10.24 4.71 11.40
N PHE A 48 -9.44 3.89 10.71
CA PHE A 48 -9.68 3.59 9.29
C PHE A 48 -10.96 2.78 9.08
N LYS A 49 -11.32 1.90 10.01
CA LYS A 49 -12.61 1.21 9.97
C LYS A 49 -13.79 2.18 10.02
N MET A 50 -13.69 3.27 10.78
CA MET A 50 -14.74 4.30 10.84
C MET A 50 -14.78 5.13 9.56
N ILE A 51 -13.63 5.52 9.01
CA ILE A 51 -13.57 6.33 7.79
C ILE A 51 -14.10 5.55 6.58
N LEU A 52 -13.71 4.29 6.42
CA LEU A 52 -14.08 3.47 5.26
C LEU A 52 -15.56 3.01 5.26
N GLN A 53 -16.38 3.48 6.21
CA GLN A 53 -17.83 3.26 6.23
C GLN A 53 -18.59 4.20 5.30
N THR A 54 -17.93 5.21 4.72
CA THR A 54 -18.56 6.16 3.80
C THR A 54 -17.79 6.26 2.48
N LEU A 55 -18.48 6.58 1.39
CA LEU A 55 -17.83 6.85 0.10
C LEU A 55 -16.83 7.99 0.19
N ARG A 56 -17.14 9.05 0.95
CA ARG A 56 -16.19 10.14 1.22
C ARG A 56 -14.90 9.61 1.84
N GLY A 57 -15.01 8.75 2.84
CA GLY A 57 -13.83 8.19 3.50
C GLY A 57 -13.01 7.26 2.60
N VAL A 58 -13.67 6.49 1.73
CA VAL A 58 -13.01 5.72 0.68
C VAL A 58 -12.23 6.64 -0.28
N ASN A 59 -12.88 7.67 -0.84
CA ASN A 59 -12.23 8.62 -1.75
C ASN A 59 -11.03 9.32 -1.08
N CYS A 60 -11.21 9.77 0.17
CA CYS A 60 -10.13 10.39 0.93
C CYS A 60 -8.95 9.46 1.21
N THR A 61 -9.22 8.16 1.39
CA THR A 61 -8.19 7.14 1.54
C THR A 61 -7.40 6.97 0.24
N ILE A 62 -8.09 6.94 -0.91
CA ILE A 62 -7.45 6.87 -2.24
C ILE A 62 -6.59 8.10 -2.49
N LYS A 63 -7.10 9.31 -2.22
CA LYS A 63 -6.32 10.55 -2.30
C LYS A 63 -5.09 10.55 -1.40
N GLY A 64 -5.22 9.98 -0.20
CA GLY A 64 -4.09 9.79 0.71
C GLY A 64 -3.05 8.82 0.17
N ALA A 65 -3.48 7.74 -0.50
CA ALA A 65 -2.58 6.80 -1.15
C ALA A 65 -1.83 7.46 -2.32
N ILE A 66 -2.49 8.31 -3.11
CA ILE A 66 -1.85 9.09 -4.19
C ILE A 66 -0.75 9.99 -3.62
N MET A 67 -1.04 10.76 -2.55
CA MET A 67 -0.03 11.59 -1.90
C MET A 67 1.20 10.78 -1.48
N VAL A 68 0.99 9.61 -0.87
CA VAL A 68 2.09 8.76 -0.41
C VAL A 68 2.91 8.18 -1.57
N ILE A 69 2.28 7.90 -2.72
CA ILE A 69 2.99 7.52 -3.95
C ILE A 69 3.87 8.68 -4.43
N GLU A 70 3.29 9.87 -4.60
CA GLU A 70 3.99 11.06 -5.10
C GLU A 70 5.21 11.42 -4.22
N SER A 71 5.04 11.39 -2.89
CA SER A 71 6.12 11.62 -1.94
C SER A 71 7.23 10.55 -2.04
N SER A 72 6.86 9.29 -2.25
CA SER A 72 7.83 8.19 -2.36
C SER A 72 8.62 8.26 -3.66
N GLU A 73 7.96 8.54 -4.79
CA GLU A 73 8.62 8.73 -6.08
C GLU A 73 9.55 9.95 -6.08
N THR A 74 9.09 11.06 -5.48
CA THR A 74 9.89 12.28 -5.32
C THR A 74 11.16 12.02 -4.51
N MET A 75 11.05 11.30 -3.39
CA MET A 75 12.22 10.93 -2.59
C MET A 75 13.23 10.09 -3.36
N ILE A 76 12.76 9.07 -4.10
CA ILE A 76 13.64 8.22 -4.91
C ILE A 76 14.37 9.05 -5.97
N ALA A 77 13.66 9.96 -6.64
CA ALA A 77 14.25 10.86 -7.63
C ALA A 77 15.27 11.83 -7.00
N ASP A 78 14.94 12.45 -5.86
CA ASP A 78 15.82 13.38 -5.15
C ASP A 78 17.13 12.69 -4.72
N ILE A 79 17.06 11.45 -4.22
CA ILE A 79 18.26 10.69 -3.83
C ILE A 79 19.12 10.35 -5.06
N GLN A 80 18.52 9.99 -6.19
CA GLN A 80 19.25 9.75 -7.43
C GLN A 80 19.96 11.03 -7.91
N ASP A 81 19.31 12.18 -7.78
CA ASP A 81 19.86 13.49 -8.16
C ASP A 81 20.98 13.97 -7.24
N CYS A 82 21.06 13.47 -6.00
CA CYS A 82 22.18 13.75 -5.10
C CYS A 82 23.54 13.23 -5.65
N ARG A 83 23.54 12.30 -6.63
CA ARG A 83 24.76 11.76 -7.29
C ARG A 83 25.85 11.26 -6.32
N VAL A 84 25.45 10.81 -5.13
CA VAL A 84 26.34 10.19 -4.16
C VAL A 84 26.20 8.67 -4.22
N ALA A 85 27.25 7.94 -3.82
CA ALA A 85 27.14 6.50 -3.65
C ALA A 85 26.15 6.21 -2.51
N SER A 86 25.10 5.47 -2.79
CA SER A 86 24.07 5.11 -1.81
C SER A 86 24.64 4.14 -0.78
N SER A 87 24.38 4.40 0.51
CA SER A 87 24.73 3.48 1.59
C SER A 87 23.70 2.36 1.69
N LYS A 88 24.03 1.27 2.39
CA LYS A 88 23.09 0.17 2.61
C LYS A 88 21.81 0.63 3.33
N GLU A 89 21.94 1.59 4.24
CA GLU A 89 20.83 2.18 4.97
C GLU A 89 19.93 3.01 4.07
N VAL A 90 20.52 3.76 3.12
CA VAL A 90 19.77 4.53 2.12
C VAL A 90 19.01 3.61 1.17
N GLU A 91 19.67 2.56 0.65
CA GLU A 91 19.02 1.53 -0.17
C GLU A 91 17.85 0.86 0.57
N ALA A 92 18.01 0.56 1.86
CA ALA A 92 16.92 -0.01 2.65
C ALA A 92 15.71 0.93 2.75
N VAL A 93 15.90 2.25 2.77
CA VAL A 93 14.79 3.21 2.72
C VAL A 93 14.15 3.22 1.33
N ILE A 94 14.94 3.18 0.25
CA ILE A 94 14.45 3.12 -1.13
C ILE A 94 13.58 1.86 -1.31
N ASP A 95 14.08 0.68 -0.96
CA ASP A 95 13.34 -0.58 -1.02
C ASP A 95 12.02 -0.49 -0.23
N SER A 96 12.07 0.12 0.96
CA SER A 96 10.89 0.31 1.80
C SER A 96 9.87 1.27 1.18
N ALA A 97 10.33 2.29 0.46
CA ALA A 97 9.49 3.25 -0.26
C ALA A 97 8.85 2.65 -1.51
N GLU A 98 9.56 1.79 -2.24
CA GLU A 98 8.98 1.01 -3.34
C GLU A 98 7.85 0.10 -2.84
N GLU A 99 8.01 -0.52 -1.68
CA GLU A 99 6.94 -1.31 -1.06
C GLU A 99 5.75 -0.44 -0.62
N VAL A 100 6.00 0.78 -0.12
CA VAL A 100 4.95 1.78 0.15
C VAL A 100 4.17 2.09 -1.15
N ILE A 101 4.86 2.35 -2.25
CA ILE A 101 4.25 2.60 -3.58
C ILE A 101 3.41 1.39 -4.01
N ARG A 102 3.94 0.17 -3.85
CA ARG A 102 3.23 -1.06 -4.23
C ARG A 102 1.92 -1.22 -3.46
N ILE A 103 1.93 -1.05 -2.13
CA ILE A 103 0.73 -1.16 -1.30
C ILE A 103 -0.27 -0.04 -1.63
N ALA A 104 0.21 1.19 -1.80
CA ALA A 104 -0.64 2.32 -2.17
C ALA A 104 -1.32 2.10 -3.54
N ASN A 105 -0.61 1.54 -4.52
CA ASN A 105 -1.20 1.17 -5.80
C ASN A 105 -2.29 0.08 -5.66
N ASN A 106 -2.18 -0.85 -4.71
CA ASN A 106 -3.27 -1.79 -4.44
C ASN A 106 -4.53 -1.07 -3.93
N ILE A 107 -4.37 -0.02 -3.11
CA ILE A 107 -5.49 0.80 -2.63
C ILE A 107 -6.21 1.46 -3.82
N LEU A 108 -5.45 2.06 -4.75
CA LEU A 108 -6.00 2.65 -5.98
C LEU A 108 -6.74 1.58 -6.80
N HIS A 109 -6.12 0.43 -7.04
CA HIS A 109 -6.71 -0.66 -7.79
C HIS A 109 -8.03 -1.17 -7.18
N ILE A 110 -8.09 -1.31 -5.85
CA ILE A 110 -9.32 -1.68 -5.13
C ILE A 110 -10.38 -0.58 -5.29
N GLY A 111 -9.98 0.68 -5.17
CA GLY A 111 -10.85 1.84 -5.38
C GLY A 111 -11.53 1.81 -6.75
N GLU A 112 -10.74 1.62 -7.80
CA GLU A 112 -11.21 1.61 -9.19
C GLU A 112 -12.05 0.37 -9.52
N ASN A 113 -11.62 -0.82 -9.08
CA ASN A 113 -12.14 -2.09 -9.62
C ASN A 113 -13.10 -2.82 -8.67
N VAL A 114 -13.06 -2.53 -7.37
CA VAL A 114 -13.90 -3.22 -6.36
C VAL A 114 -14.93 -2.30 -5.76
N CYS A 115 -14.56 -1.06 -5.46
CA CYS A 115 -15.48 -0.11 -4.84
C CYS A 115 -16.58 0.32 -5.81
N ASN A 116 -16.29 0.32 -7.13
CA ASN A 116 -17.23 0.58 -8.21
C ASN A 116 -18.18 1.75 -7.88
N ILE A 117 -17.58 2.82 -7.34
CA ILE A 117 -18.27 4.01 -6.87
C ILE A 117 -18.67 4.78 -8.13
N PRO A 118 -19.96 5.09 -8.35
CA PRO A 118 -20.37 5.89 -9.50
C PRO A 118 -19.66 7.24 -9.47
N ASP A 119 -19.23 7.74 -10.62
CA ASP A 119 -18.57 9.04 -10.73
C ASP A 119 -19.43 10.14 -10.06
N GLY A 120 -18.86 10.87 -9.11
CA GLY A 120 -19.54 11.93 -8.37
C GLY A 120 -20.49 11.46 -7.26
N ALA A 121 -20.55 10.16 -6.96
CA ALA A 121 -21.34 9.62 -5.85
C ALA A 121 -20.84 10.13 -4.49
N GLU A 122 -19.55 10.44 -4.35
CA GLU A 122 -18.98 11.06 -3.17
C GLU A 122 -19.40 12.53 -2.98
N GLU A 123 -19.89 13.19 -4.04
CA GLU A 123 -20.37 14.58 -4.00
C GLU A 123 -21.89 14.61 -3.80
N THR A 124 -22.60 13.63 -4.39
CA THR A 124 -24.07 13.53 -4.34
C THR A 124 -24.61 12.78 -3.12
N ASP A 125 -23.92 11.75 -2.64
CA ASP A 125 -24.25 11.01 -1.41
C ASP A 125 -22.97 10.58 -0.68
N PRO A 126 -22.22 11.55 -0.10
CA PRO A 126 -20.91 11.30 0.52
C PRO A 126 -20.93 10.28 1.66
N ASP A 127 -22.06 10.17 2.35
CA ASP A 127 -22.25 9.31 3.52
C ASP A 127 -22.80 7.93 3.12
N GLN A 128 -22.99 7.68 1.83
CA GLN A 128 -23.36 6.37 1.30
C GLN A 128 -22.38 5.30 1.76
N VAL A 129 -22.93 4.14 2.11
CA VAL A 129 -22.16 2.99 2.57
C VAL A 129 -21.57 2.27 1.34
N PRO A 130 -20.24 2.12 1.24
CA PRO A 130 -19.61 1.38 0.16
C PRO A 130 -19.92 -0.12 0.25
N PRO A 131 -19.73 -0.88 -0.85
CA PRO A 131 -19.83 -2.33 -0.83
C PRO A 131 -18.94 -2.94 0.26
N LEU A 132 -19.46 -3.93 1.00
CA LEU A 132 -18.72 -4.55 2.11
C LEU A 132 -17.34 -5.11 1.69
N MET A 133 -17.22 -5.62 0.47
CA MET A 133 -15.96 -6.11 -0.08
C MET A 133 -14.94 -4.98 -0.28
N CYS A 134 -15.38 -3.80 -0.73
CA CYS A 134 -14.55 -2.61 -0.85
C CYS A 134 -13.98 -2.21 0.52
N THR A 135 -14.83 -2.03 1.54
CA THR A 135 -14.38 -1.66 2.90
C THR A 135 -13.38 -2.67 3.46
N LYS A 136 -13.63 -3.98 3.29
CA LYS A 136 -12.75 -5.03 3.82
C LYS A 136 -11.38 -5.04 3.14
N LEU A 137 -11.34 -4.98 1.81
CA LEU A 137 -10.09 -5.01 1.06
C LEU A 137 -9.29 -3.72 1.26
N LEU A 138 -9.96 -2.56 1.22
CA LEU A 138 -9.31 -1.28 1.52
C LEU A 138 -8.75 -1.24 2.94
N LEU A 139 -9.54 -1.65 3.96
CA LEU A 139 -9.07 -1.63 5.33
C LEU A 139 -7.79 -2.47 5.50
N LYS A 140 -7.73 -3.63 4.86
CA LYS A 140 -6.54 -4.49 4.88
C LYS A 140 -5.32 -3.79 4.28
N GLU A 141 -5.43 -3.24 3.07
CA GLU A 141 -4.29 -2.57 2.40
C GLU A 141 -3.89 -1.28 3.12
N VAL A 142 -4.84 -0.52 3.67
CA VAL A 142 -4.55 0.70 4.45
C VAL A 142 -3.80 0.39 5.74
N ILE A 143 -4.15 -0.69 6.43
CA ILE A 143 -3.39 -1.14 7.61
C ILE A 143 -1.97 -1.56 7.19
N ALA A 144 -1.84 -2.29 6.09
CA ALA A 144 -0.53 -2.66 5.55
C ALA A 144 0.30 -1.41 5.21
N LEU A 145 -0.30 -0.41 4.57
CA LEU A 145 0.33 0.85 4.21
C LEU A 145 0.81 1.58 5.47
N ASN A 146 -0.05 1.73 6.49
CA ASN A 146 0.32 2.41 7.72
C ASN A 146 1.46 1.70 8.47
N ASN A 147 1.45 0.36 8.48
CA ASN A 147 2.54 -0.41 9.06
C ASN A 147 3.85 -0.23 8.28
N GLN A 148 3.78 -0.23 6.95
CA GLN A 148 4.93 -0.02 6.09
C GLN A 148 5.48 1.42 6.23
N ILE A 149 4.63 2.44 6.29
CA ILE A 149 5.03 3.83 6.62
C ILE A 149 5.78 3.85 7.96
N GLY A 150 5.27 3.17 8.99
CA GLY A 150 5.94 3.05 10.28
C GLY A 150 7.33 2.40 10.21
N LEU A 151 7.49 1.37 9.38
CA LEU A 151 8.79 0.75 9.07
C LEU A 151 9.72 1.72 8.35
N THR A 152 9.23 2.37 7.29
CA THR A 152 9.99 3.35 6.51
C THR A 152 10.49 4.51 7.37
N ILE A 153 9.66 5.04 8.27
CA ILE A 153 10.07 6.09 9.23
C ILE A 153 11.20 5.60 10.14
N LYS A 154 11.15 4.35 10.61
CA LYS A 154 12.23 3.76 11.42
C LYS A 154 13.52 3.63 10.62
N LEU A 155 13.44 3.19 9.35
CA LEU A 155 14.61 3.05 8.47
C LEU A 155 15.25 4.40 8.16
N VAL A 156 14.46 5.45 7.89
CA VAL A 156 14.98 6.81 7.74
C VAL A 156 15.76 7.24 8.99
N GLY A 157 15.27 6.91 10.19
CA GLY A 157 15.96 7.20 11.44
C GLY A 157 17.25 6.41 11.67
N MET A 158 17.53 5.36 10.88
CA MET A 158 18.78 4.59 10.93
C MET A 158 19.84 5.13 9.97
N VAL A 159 19.48 6.00 9.02
CA VAL A 159 20.44 6.59 8.09
C VAL A 159 21.38 7.53 8.86
N PRO A 160 22.71 7.37 8.74
CA PRO A 160 23.68 8.23 9.40
C PRO A 160 23.50 9.71 9.01
N VAL A 161 23.67 10.61 9.98
CA VAL A 161 23.54 12.07 9.75
C VAL A 161 24.60 12.64 8.81
N ASP A 162 25.68 11.90 8.57
CA ASP A 162 26.77 12.23 7.67
C ASP A 162 26.61 11.61 6.27
N ALA A 163 25.43 11.07 5.93
CA ALA A 163 25.08 10.58 4.59
C ALA A 163 25.03 11.67 3.50
N GLY A 164 25.40 12.90 3.83
CA GLY A 164 25.34 14.08 2.99
C GLY A 164 24.04 14.86 3.20
N GLU A 165 24.13 16.19 3.10
CA GLU A 165 23.00 17.11 3.34
C GLU A 165 21.85 16.86 2.36
N CYS A 166 22.16 16.59 1.09
CA CYS A 166 21.17 16.30 0.04
C CYS A 166 20.31 15.08 0.40
N VAL A 167 20.95 13.92 0.64
CA VAL A 167 20.25 12.66 0.97
C VAL A 167 19.48 12.79 2.27
N THR A 168 20.11 13.35 3.29
CA THR A 168 19.49 13.55 4.60
C THR A 168 18.24 14.42 4.50
N THR A 169 18.28 15.49 3.70
CA THR A 169 17.13 16.38 3.46
C THR A 169 16.01 15.65 2.73
N ALA A 170 16.30 14.93 1.64
CA ALA A 170 15.32 14.16 0.89
C ALA A 170 14.59 13.15 1.79
N LEU A 171 15.35 12.40 2.60
CA LEU A 171 14.79 11.39 3.52
C LEU A 171 13.92 12.01 4.62
N TYR A 172 14.32 13.15 5.20
CA TYR A 172 13.53 13.81 6.24
C TYR A 172 12.25 14.46 5.70
N THR A 173 12.31 15.08 4.51
CA THR A 173 11.11 15.59 3.82
C THR A 173 10.13 14.45 3.57
N TYR A 174 10.60 13.38 2.94
CA TYR A 174 9.82 12.17 2.68
C TYR A 174 9.15 11.61 3.93
N ARG A 175 9.94 11.40 4.99
CA ARG A 175 9.46 10.90 6.29
C ARG A 175 8.30 11.74 6.82
N ASN A 176 8.41 13.06 6.76
CA ASN A 176 7.39 13.96 7.30
C ASN A 176 6.10 13.91 6.48
N GLU A 177 6.21 13.81 5.16
CA GLU A 177 5.06 13.72 4.26
C GLU A 177 4.28 12.42 4.47
N ILE A 178 4.96 11.26 4.43
CA ILE A 178 4.28 9.96 4.59
C ILE A 178 3.71 9.77 6.00
N ALA A 179 4.34 10.35 7.03
CA ALA A 179 3.81 10.34 8.39
C ALA A 179 2.47 11.09 8.49
N GLY A 180 2.19 11.99 7.55
CA GLY A 180 0.95 12.76 7.46
C GLY A 180 -0.27 11.97 6.98
N PHE A 181 -0.10 10.76 6.44
CA PHE A 181 -1.18 9.99 5.79
C PHE A 181 -2.45 9.85 6.66
N PRO A 182 -2.42 9.38 7.92
CA PRO A 182 -3.63 9.25 8.73
C PRO A 182 -4.33 10.59 8.99
N THR A 183 -3.54 11.65 9.22
CA THR A 183 -4.05 13.00 9.46
C THR A 183 -4.73 13.55 8.22
N PHE A 184 -4.11 13.38 7.05
CA PHE A 184 -4.71 13.80 5.79
C PHE A 184 -6.05 13.12 5.53
N VAL A 185 -6.12 11.80 5.71
CA VAL A 185 -7.36 11.04 5.47
C VAL A 185 -8.45 11.52 6.43
N LYS A 186 -8.12 11.77 7.70
CA LYS A 186 -9.03 12.33 8.70
C LYS A 186 -9.56 13.71 8.30
N GLU A 187 -8.67 14.60 7.89
CA GLU A 187 -9.05 15.96 7.52
C GLU A 187 -9.90 15.97 6.26
N CYS A 188 -9.51 15.19 5.26
CA CYS A 188 -10.27 15.01 4.03
C CYS A 188 -11.68 14.47 4.33
N SER A 189 -11.81 13.46 5.19
CA SER A 189 -13.12 12.85 5.50
C SER A 189 -14.05 13.77 6.30
N ASN A 190 -13.48 14.71 7.05
CA ASN A 190 -14.23 15.65 7.90
C ASN A 190 -14.63 16.95 7.19
N ARG A 191 -14.04 17.27 6.03
CA ARG A 191 -14.49 18.42 5.22
C ARG A 191 -15.88 18.11 4.67
N ARG A 192 -16.88 18.91 5.08
CA ARG A 192 -18.11 19.03 4.28
C ARG A 192 -17.71 19.78 3.02
N GLN A 193 -17.99 19.22 1.85
CA GLN A 193 -17.94 20.00 0.63
C GLN A 193 -19.05 21.05 0.76
N GLU A 194 -18.67 22.29 1.03
CA GLU A 194 -19.58 23.43 0.92
C GLU A 194 -19.75 23.67 -0.58
N ASN A 195 -20.94 23.30 -1.09
CA ASN A 195 -21.40 23.65 -2.43
C ASN A 195 -21.62 25.16 -2.56
#